data_AF-A0A6P9A8S8-F1
#
_entry.id   AF-A0A6P9A8S8-F1
#
_cell.length_a   1.000
_cell.length_b   1.000
_cell.length_c   1.000
_cell.angle_alpha   90.00
_cell.angle_beta   90.00
_cell.angle_gamma   90.00
#
_symmetry.space_group_name_H-M   'P 1'
#
loop_
_entity.id
_entity.type
_entity.pdbx_description
1 polymer ?
#
loop_
_entity_poly.entity_id
_entity_poly.type
_entity_poly.pdbx_seq_one_letter_code
_entity_poly.pdbx_strand_id
1 'polypeptide(L)'
;MEYSFCESSEWSWEEPSCHSPIRLSCNQREVLFNPTVSVGTAAVKGTVPFMAGRQYLWEIKMLSTIHGTDVVVGVGTAHVNLSAYSQKFIALLGNDSESWGLSYRGDIIHGGIRTSYGPQFGKGSIVGVHLNMWTGTLEFYLNRRRLGVAFKLMKNQVLYPMISSTIGNSSMRLVTTMSWPASLELSCLQSISAMPQLSNIPGLRAMWGKTFWWQQATEMKKKVEENALSEAVEYELEIISSDEEEQERIMLRSRRILRNRNNQRRRHAAQC
;
A
#
# COMPACT_ATOMS: atom_id res chain seq x y z
N MET A 1 0.28 -13.68 -25.24
CA MET A 1 1.42 -13.88 -24.32
C MET A 1 1.01 -13.35 -22.97
N GLU A 2 0.50 -14.23 -22.11
CA GLU A 2 0.22 -13.92 -20.72
C GLU A 2 1.56 -13.64 -20.03
N TYR A 3 1.72 -12.41 -19.53
CA TYR A 3 2.83 -12.08 -18.65
C TYR A 3 2.56 -12.75 -17.30
N SER A 4 3.02 -13.98 -17.15
CA SER A 4 3.16 -14.65 -15.87
C SER A 4 4.21 -13.90 -15.06
N PHE A 5 3.76 -12.89 -14.31
CA PHE A 5 4.57 -12.13 -13.38
C PHE A 5 4.89 -13.03 -12.17
N CYS A 6 5.86 -13.94 -12.33
CA CYS A 6 6.49 -14.60 -11.21
C CYS A 6 7.42 -13.56 -10.57
N GLU A 7 6.85 -12.70 -9.71
CA GLU A 7 7.63 -11.76 -8.92
C GLU A 7 8.63 -12.55 -8.06
N SER A 8 9.92 -12.42 -8.31
CA SER A 8 10.92 -12.87 -7.35
C SER A 8 10.80 -12.00 -6.09
N SER A 9 10.16 -12.53 -5.04
CA SER A 9 10.15 -11.87 -3.73
C SER A 9 11.54 -11.96 -3.14
N GLU A 10 12.07 -10.84 -2.66
CA GLU A 10 13.35 -10.83 -1.92
C GLU A 10 13.20 -11.46 -0.52
N TRP A 11 11.98 -11.45 0.02
CA TRP A 11 11.63 -12.04 1.31
C TRP A 11 10.13 -12.39 1.35
N SER A 12 9.76 -13.23 2.31
CA SER A 12 8.39 -13.65 2.61
C SER A 12 8.12 -13.53 4.12
N TRP A 13 6.88 -13.77 4.56
CA TRP A 13 6.57 -13.80 5.99
C TRP A 13 7.17 -15.04 6.66
N GLU A 14 7.74 -14.87 7.84
CA GLU A 14 8.28 -15.96 8.65
C GLU A 14 7.15 -16.91 9.06
N GLU A 15 7.39 -18.22 8.94
CA GLU A 15 6.41 -19.24 9.30
C GLU A 15 6.11 -19.16 10.79
N PRO A 16 4.85 -18.93 11.19
CA PRO A 16 4.51 -18.79 12.58
C PRO A 16 4.56 -20.16 13.28
N SER A 17 4.68 -20.16 14.62
CA SER A 17 4.60 -21.40 15.40
C SER A 17 3.23 -22.09 15.22
N CYS A 18 3.18 -23.40 15.44
CA CYS A 18 1.98 -24.24 15.24
C CYS A 18 0.71 -23.69 15.93
N HIS A 19 0.88 -23.09 17.13
CA HIS A 19 -0.21 -22.54 17.94
C HIS A 19 -0.50 -21.06 17.69
N SER A 20 0.20 -20.43 16.75
CA SER A 20 -0.03 -19.03 16.42
C SER A 20 -1.42 -18.82 15.81
N PRO A 21 -2.10 -17.71 16.12
CA PRO A 21 -3.36 -17.31 15.48
C PRO A 21 -3.14 -16.78 14.05
N ILE A 22 -2.07 -17.19 13.36
CA ILE A 22 -1.71 -16.75 12.02
C ILE A 22 -1.65 -17.96 11.10
N ARG A 23 -2.17 -17.79 9.88
CA ARG A 23 -2.06 -18.78 8.80
C ARG A 23 -1.51 -18.08 7.56
N LEU A 24 -0.48 -18.68 6.98
CA LEU A 24 0.13 -18.19 5.75
C LEU A 24 -0.43 -18.95 4.55
N SER A 25 -0.58 -18.25 3.43
CA SER A 25 -0.98 -18.84 2.15
C SER A 25 -0.31 -18.09 0.99
N CYS A 26 -0.54 -18.55 -0.25
CA CYS A 26 0.03 -17.96 -1.47
C CYS A 26 1.57 -17.80 -1.39
N ASN A 27 2.30 -18.90 -1.12
CA ASN A 27 3.76 -18.89 -0.96
C ASN A 27 4.23 -17.91 0.14
N GLN A 28 3.58 -17.94 1.31
CA GLN A 28 3.89 -17.08 2.45
C GLN A 28 3.79 -15.58 2.18
N ARG A 29 2.91 -15.18 1.26
CA ARG A 29 2.66 -13.75 0.96
C ARG A 29 1.33 -13.25 1.49
N GLU A 30 0.35 -14.14 1.64
CA GLU A 30 -0.92 -13.79 2.26
C GLU A 30 -0.93 -14.26 3.71
N VAL A 31 -1.37 -13.37 4.59
CA VAL A 31 -1.43 -13.58 6.03
C VAL A 31 -2.86 -13.45 6.47
N LEU A 32 -3.41 -14.55 6.99
CA LEU A 32 -4.70 -14.58 7.65
C LEU A 32 -4.48 -14.51 9.16
N PHE A 33 -4.97 -13.45 9.79
CA PHE A 33 -4.92 -13.27 11.24
C PHE A 33 -6.22 -13.74 11.89
N ASN A 34 -6.08 -14.37 13.05
CA ASN A 34 -7.15 -14.80 13.94
C ASN A 34 -8.26 -15.57 13.18
N PRO A 35 -7.96 -16.70 12.51
CA PRO A 35 -8.89 -17.38 11.59
C PRO A 35 -10.16 -17.94 12.26
N THR A 36 -10.12 -18.23 13.56
CA THR A 36 -11.26 -18.75 14.32
C THR A 36 -11.94 -17.63 15.12
N VAL A 37 -11.27 -17.17 16.18
CA VAL A 37 -11.71 -16.08 17.05
C VAL A 37 -10.50 -15.20 17.34
N SER A 38 -10.71 -13.90 17.39
CA SER A 38 -9.69 -12.98 17.87
C SER A 38 -9.78 -12.85 19.38
N VAL A 39 -8.69 -13.21 20.07
CA VAL A 39 -8.52 -13.10 21.52
C VAL A 39 -7.51 -12.02 21.92
N GLY A 40 -6.87 -11.40 20.93
CA GLY A 40 -5.87 -10.37 21.14
C GLY A 40 -5.20 -9.97 19.83
N THR A 41 -3.97 -9.49 19.94
CA THR A 41 -3.19 -8.98 18.82
C THR A 41 -2.26 -10.06 18.30
N ALA A 42 -2.26 -10.24 16.98
CA ALA A 42 -1.38 -11.15 16.27
C ALA A 42 -0.46 -10.33 15.35
N ALA A 43 0.82 -10.72 15.27
CA ALA A 43 1.81 -10.04 14.44
C ALA A 43 2.72 -11.06 13.75
N VAL A 44 3.20 -10.70 12.56
CA VAL A 44 4.17 -11.49 11.79
C VAL A 44 5.29 -10.59 11.29
N LYS A 45 6.48 -11.18 11.20
CA LYS A 45 7.73 -10.56 10.78
C LYS A 45 8.23 -11.22 9.49
N GLY A 46 8.94 -10.47 8.64
CA GLY A 46 9.57 -11.03 7.44
C GLY A 46 10.78 -11.92 7.76
N THR A 47 11.15 -12.78 6.81
CA THR A 47 12.24 -13.75 6.93
C THR A 47 13.64 -13.14 6.89
N VAL A 48 13.81 -11.98 6.24
CA VAL A 48 15.13 -11.38 5.97
C VAL A 48 15.22 -9.98 6.58
N PRO A 49 16.30 -9.64 7.32
CA PRO A 49 16.54 -8.29 7.77
C PRO A 49 16.94 -7.36 6.63
N PHE A 50 16.62 -6.07 6.77
CA PHE A 50 17.08 -5.04 5.86
C PHE A 50 18.56 -4.74 6.07
N MET A 51 19.31 -4.67 4.96
CA MET A 51 20.74 -4.38 4.95
C MET A 51 21.00 -2.87 4.94
N ALA A 52 22.09 -2.47 5.60
CA ALA A 52 22.58 -1.10 5.55
C ALA A 52 22.91 -0.67 4.11
N GLY A 53 22.77 0.63 3.82
CA GLY A 53 23.11 1.18 2.51
C GLY A 53 22.20 0.76 1.36
N ARG A 54 21.00 0.26 1.66
CA ARG A 54 19.96 -0.05 0.67
C ARG A 54 18.68 0.75 0.92
N GLN A 55 17.84 0.81 -0.10
CA GLN A 55 16.46 1.26 0.00
C GLN A 55 15.55 0.10 -0.32
N TYR A 56 14.44 0.00 0.41
CA TYR A 56 13.45 -1.06 0.29
C TYR A 56 12.08 -0.45 0.04
N LEU A 57 11.30 -1.09 -0.83
CA LEU A 57 9.90 -0.79 -1.04
C LEU A 57 9.11 -2.08 -1.00
N TRP A 58 8.02 -2.11 -0.24
CA TRP A 58 7.05 -3.18 -0.33
C TRP A 58 5.61 -2.68 -0.21
N GLU A 59 4.68 -3.42 -0.80
CA GLU A 59 3.25 -3.09 -0.82
C GLU A 59 2.44 -4.17 -0.10
N ILE A 60 1.60 -3.75 0.84
CA ILE A 60 0.62 -4.60 1.53
C ILE A 60 -0.78 -4.22 1.09
N LYS A 61 -1.50 -5.17 0.50
CA LYS A 61 -2.91 -5.00 0.14
C LYS A 61 -3.81 -5.53 1.26
N MET A 62 -4.76 -4.71 1.67
CA MET A 62 -5.79 -5.06 2.63
C MET A 62 -6.89 -5.86 1.93
N LEU A 63 -7.08 -7.12 2.29
CA LEU A 63 -8.06 -8.00 1.63
C LEU A 63 -9.40 -8.04 2.36
N SER A 64 -9.38 -7.91 3.68
CA SER A 64 -10.57 -7.88 4.54
C SER A 64 -10.98 -6.47 4.94
N THR A 65 -12.24 -6.31 5.36
CA THR A 65 -12.73 -5.07 5.97
C THR A 65 -12.07 -4.85 7.32
N ILE A 66 -11.45 -3.68 7.49
CA ILE A 66 -10.75 -3.30 8.73
C ILE A 66 -11.73 -2.58 9.64
N HIS A 67 -11.78 -3.00 10.90
CA HIS A 67 -12.63 -2.48 11.97
C HIS A 67 -11.99 -2.78 13.34
N GLY A 68 -12.53 -2.25 14.43
CA GLY A 68 -12.04 -2.57 15.78
C GLY A 68 -10.85 -1.74 16.24
N THR A 69 -9.92 -2.36 16.97
CA THR A 69 -8.85 -1.63 17.66
C THR A 69 -7.76 -1.18 16.70
N ASP A 70 -6.99 -2.10 16.11
CA ASP A 70 -5.93 -1.73 15.19
C ASP A 70 -5.51 -2.78 14.16
N VAL A 71 -4.99 -2.26 13.05
CA VAL A 71 -4.19 -2.93 12.03
C VAL A 71 -3.02 -2.02 11.76
N VAL A 72 -1.81 -2.54 11.92
CA VAL A 72 -0.59 -1.74 11.82
C VAL A 72 0.37 -2.37 10.81
N VAL A 73 0.92 -1.55 9.93
CA VAL A 73 1.96 -1.93 8.96
C VAL A 73 3.24 -1.17 9.30
N GLY A 74 4.38 -1.83 9.34
CA GLY A 74 5.61 -1.13 9.69
C GLY A 74 6.85 -2.01 9.71
N VAL A 75 7.76 -1.66 10.61
CA VAL A 75 9.04 -2.34 10.81
C VAL A 75 9.32 -2.52 12.29
N GLY A 76 10.18 -3.48 12.62
CA GLY A 76 10.68 -3.64 13.97
C GLY A 76 12.02 -4.37 14.02
N THR A 77 12.66 -4.32 15.17
CA THR A 77 13.91 -5.02 15.43
C THR A 77 13.66 -6.52 15.69
N ALA A 78 14.74 -7.30 15.82
CA ALA A 78 14.64 -8.69 16.26
C ALA A 78 14.12 -8.83 17.72
N HIS A 79 14.11 -7.75 18.51
CA HIS A 79 13.70 -7.76 19.91
C HIS A 79 12.19 -7.61 20.12
N VAL A 80 11.43 -7.30 19.07
CA VAL A 80 9.96 -7.21 19.15
C VAL A 80 9.39 -8.57 19.55
N ASN A 81 8.68 -8.61 20.68
CA ASN A 81 7.98 -9.80 21.13
C ASN A 81 6.61 -9.91 20.44
N LEU A 82 6.55 -10.70 19.36
CA LEU A 82 5.35 -10.90 18.54
C LEU A 82 4.16 -11.53 19.29
N SER A 83 4.40 -12.21 20.43
CA SER A 83 3.35 -12.89 21.21
C SER A 83 2.93 -12.15 22.49
N ALA A 84 3.58 -11.04 22.82
CA ALA A 84 3.37 -10.28 24.07
C ALA A 84 1.91 -9.86 24.30
N TYR A 85 1.16 -9.61 23.22
CA TYR A 85 -0.22 -9.12 23.27
C TYR A 85 -1.23 -10.11 22.70
N SER A 86 -0.91 -11.41 22.72
CA SER A 86 -1.80 -12.48 22.25
C SER A 86 -3.17 -12.53 22.97
N GLN A 87 -3.30 -11.91 24.14
CA GLN A 87 -4.54 -11.80 24.92
C GLN A 87 -4.98 -10.34 25.17
N LYS A 88 -4.47 -9.37 24.39
CA LYS A 88 -4.81 -7.95 24.51
C LYS A 88 -5.02 -7.33 23.14
N PHE A 89 -6.05 -6.51 22.99
CA PHE A 89 -6.31 -5.77 21.75
C PHE A 89 -5.60 -4.42 21.79
N ILE A 90 -4.43 -4.32 21.15
CA ILE A 90 -3.60 -3.10 21.13
C ILE A 90 -2.85 -3.01 19.80
N ALA A 91 -2.44 -1.81 19.40
CA ALA A 91 -1.47 -1.63 18.33
C ALA A 91 -0.10 -2.16 18.78
N LEU A 92 0.22 -3.43 18.51
CA LEU A 92 1.47 -4.05 18.93
C LEU A 92 2.69 -3.31 18.35
N LEU A 93 2.68 -3.07 17.04
CA LEU A 93 3.75 -2.33 16.38
C LEU A 93 3.67 -0.84 16.73
N GLY A 94 4.78 -0.30 17.20
CA GLY A 94 4.90 1.06 17.69
C GLY A 94 4.57 1.24 19.17
N ASN A 95 4.12 0.19 19.89
CA ASN A 95 3.81 0.30 21.31
C ASN A 95 5.06 0.47 22.19
N ASP A 96 6.22 0.07 21.68
CA ASP A 96 7.52 0.12 22.35
C ASP A 96 8.56 0.87 21.48
N SER A 97 9.80 0.89 21.96
CA SER A 97 10.95 1.46 21.25
C SER A 97 11.50 0.55 20.14
N GLU A 98 11.02 -0.69 20.03
CA GLU A 98 11.58 -1.70 19.14
C GLU A 98 10.85 -1.76 17.79
N SER A 99 9.77 -1.00 17.63
CA SER A 99 8.95 -1.02 16.42
C SER A 99 8.38 0.35 16.05
N TRP A 100 8.09 0.51 14.76
CA TRP A 100 7.51 1.70 14.15
C TRP A 100 6.39 1.27 13.21
N GLY A 101 5.22 1.90 13.30
CA GLY A 101 4.05 1.46 12.55
C GLY A 101 3.17 2.59 12.05
N LEU A 102 2.42 2.30 10.98
CA LEU A 102 1.29 3.08 10.49
C LEU A 102 0.01 2.31 10.79
N SER A 103 -0.85 2.89 11.61
CA SER A 103 -2.19 2.37 11.92
C SER A 103 -3.15 2.61 10.77
N TYR A 104 -4.11 1.71 10.59
CA TYR A 104 -5.24 1.90 9.68
C TYR A 104 -6.03 3.18 9.93
N ARG A 105 -5.95 3.74 11.14
CA ARG A 105 -6.57 5.01 11.52
C ARG A 105 -5.89 6.24 10.90
N GLY A 106 -4.71 6.08 10.31
CA GLY A 106 -3.93 7.18 9.72
C GLY A 106 -2.87 7.77 10.67
N ASP A 107 -2.72 7.19 11.86
CA ASP A 107 -1.69 7.58 12.82
C ASP A 107 -0.40 6.78 12.63
N ILE A 108 0.74 7.45 12.75
CA ILE A 108 2.03 6.77 12.97
C ILE A 108 2.24 6.53 14.46
N ILE A 109 2.82 5.38 14.82
CA ILE A 109 2.97 4.91 16.20
C ILE A 109 4.43 4.51 16.47
N HIS A 110 5.00 5.02 17.55
CA HIS A 110 6.30 4.61 18.10
C HIS A 110 6.42 4.99 19.59
N GLY A 111 7.01 4.13 20.41
CA GLY A 111 7.17 4.38 21.85
C GLY A 111 5.83 4.57 22.58
N GLY A 112 4.74 3.99 22.07
CA GLY A 112 3.38 4.16 22.59
C GLY A 112 2.72 5.49 22.23
N ILE A 113 3.42 6.38 21.51
CA ILE A 113 2.90 7.69 21.10
C ILE A 113 2.27 7.57 19.70
N ARG A 114 1.07 8.13 19.57
CA ARG A 114 0.35 8.25 18.29
C ARG A 114 0.41 9.68 17.77
N THR A 115 0.71 9.82 16.49
CA THR A 115 0.72 11.12 15.81
C THR A 115 -0.05 11.02 14.50
N SER A 116 -0.98 11.94 14.27
CA SER A 116 -1.70 12.02 12.99
C SER A 116 -0.71 12.25 11.85
N TYR A 117 -0.84 11.47 10.78
CA TYR A 117 0.12 11.45 9.68
C TYR A 117 -0.54 11.36 8.30
N GLY A 118 -1.61 10.59 8.18
CA GLY A 118 -2.30 10.40 6.92
C GLY A 118 -3.78 10.05 7.08
N PRO A 119 -4.49 9.80 5.97
CA PRO A 119 -5.88 9.38 6.01
C PRO A 119 -6.02 7.93 6.48
N GLN A 120 -7.23 7.58 6.92
CA GLN A 120 -7.62 6.21 7.23
C GLN A 120 -7.58 5.31 5.99
N PHE A 121 -7.30 4.01 6.17
CA PHE A 121 -7.36 3.01 5.10
C PHE A 121 -8.11 1.74 5.51
N GLY A 122 -8.53 0.96 4.51
CA GLY A 122 -9.42 -0.18 4.70
C GLY A 122 -9.32 -1.22 3.59
N LYS A 123 -10.37 -2.01 3.41
CA LYS A 123 -10.43 -3.06 2.38
C LYS A 123 -10.10 -2.50 1.00
N GLY A 124 -9.24 -3.20 0.27
CA GLY A 124 -8.82 -2.83 -1.08
C GLY A 124 -7.71 -1.79 -1.13
N SER A 125 -7.43 -1.08 -0.04
CA SER A 125 -6.30 -0.16 0.05
C SER A 125 -4.96 -0.90 -0.07
N ILE A 126 -3.97 -0.21 -0.64
CA ILE A 126 -2.58 -0.68 -0.73
C ILE A 126 -1.72 0.26 0.12
N VAL A 127 -1.13 -0.28 1.18
CA VAL A 127 -0.15 0.43 2.00
C VAL A 127 1.24 0.10 1.48
N GLY A 128 1.91 1.08 0.89
CA GLY A 128 3.32 0.98 0.52
C GLY A 128 4.20 1.47 1.65
N VAL A 129 5.36 0.84 1.83
CA VAL A 129 6.37 1.24 2.79
C VAL A 129 7.68 1.45 2.06
N HIS A 130 8.31 2.60 2.26
CA HIS A 130 9.64 2.90 1.75
C HIS A 130 10.58 3.09 2.93
N LEU A 131 11.57 2.21 3.02
CA LEU A 131 12.59 2.25 4.06
C LEU A 131 13.94 2.55 3.41
N ASN A 132 14.54 3.68 3.78
CA ASN A 132 15.87 4.06 3.33
C ASN A 132 16.89 3.80 4.46
N MET A 133 17.62 2.69 4.35
CA MET A 133 18.65 2.29 5.31
C MET A 133 19.97 3.06 5.15
N TRP A 134 20.08 3.93 4.14
CA TRP A 134 21.23 4.83 3.98
C TRP A 134 21.03 6.14 4.74
N THR A 135 19.87 6.77 4.59
CA THR A 135 19.54 8.02 5.28
C THR A 135 18.88 7.82 6.64
N GLY A 136 18.36 6.61 6.90
CA GLY A 136 17.61 6.30 8.11
C GLY A 136 16.23 6.94 8.08
N THR A 137 15.46 6.75 7.01
CA THR A 137 14.10 7.30 6.90
C THR A 137 13.09 6.21 6.59
N LEU A 138 11.92 6.32 7.20
CA LEU A 138 10.76 5.46 6.95
C LEU A 138 9.60 6.33 6.49
N GLU A 139 9.06 6.00 5.32
CA GLU A 139 7.94 6.69 4.70
C GLU A 139 6.85 5.69 4.33
N PHE A 140 5.60 6.16 4.35
CA PHE A 140 4.46 5.35 3.91
C PHE A 140 3.79 5.95 2.68
N TYR A 141 3.13 5.07 1.94
CA TYR A 141 2.34 5.38 0.77
C TYR A 141 0.96 4.79 0.98
N LEU A 142 -0.09 5.54 0.66
CA LEU A 142 -1.44 4.99 0.58
C LEU A 142 -1.92 5.02 -0.86
N ASN A 143 -2.29 3.86 -1.38
CA ASN A 143 -2.65 3.67 -2.79
C ASN A 143 -1.59 4.28 -3.71
N ARG A 144 -0.31 4.02 -3.39
CA ARG A 144 0.88 4.53 -4.09
C ARG A 144 1.03 6.06 -4.10
N ARG A 145 0.26 6.78 -3.29
CA ARG A 145 0.48 8.21 -3.01
C ARG A 145 1.38 8.35 -1.79
N ARG A 146 2.49 9.07 -1.94
CA ARG A 146 3.43 9.38 -0.85
C ARG A 146 2.75 10.21 0.23
N LEU A 147 2.91 9.81 1.50
CA LEU A 147 2.41 10.54 2.68
C LEU A 147 3.48 11.40 3.37
N GLY A 148 4.76 11.22 3.01
CA GLY A 148 5.90 11.99 3.53
C GLY A 148 6.77 11.16 4.49
N VAL A 149 7.75 11.79 5.13
CA VAL A 149 8.61 11.08 6.12
C VAL A 149 7.83 10.87 7.41
N ALA A 150 7.64 9.61 7.81
CA ALA A 150 7.01 9.26 9.08
C ALA A 150 8.03 9.26 10.22
N PHE A 151 9.18 8.62 10.02
CA PHE A 151 10.20 8.48 11.06
C PHE A 151 11.60 8.70 10.53
N LYS A 152 12.44 9.25 11.41
CA LYS A 152 13.90 9.23 11.29
C LYS A 152 14.43 8.15 12.21
N LEU A 153 15.11 7.17 11.64
CA LEU A 153 15.60 5.97 12.31
C LEU A 153 17.08 6.10 12.62
N MET A 154 17.52 5.41 13.66
CA MET A 154 18.93 5.33 14.01
C MET A 154 19.69 4.57 12.93
N LYS A 155 20.89 5.07 12.58
CA LYS A 155 21.79 4.38 11.65
C LYS A 155 22.25 3.07 12.27
N ASN A 156 22.44 2.04 11.43
CA ASN A 156 22.88 0.69 11.79
C ASN A 156 21.88 -0.18 12.58
N GLN A 157 20.60 0.20 12.61
CA GLN A 157 19.58 -0.67 13.19
C GLN A 157 19.23 -1.81 12.22
N VAL A 158 19.14 -3.03 12.75
CA VAL A 158 18.67 -4.20 11.98
C VAL A 158 17.15 -4.25 12.09
N LEU A 159 16.47 -4.03 10.97
CA LEU A 159 15.01 -3.92 10.90
C LEU A 159 14.44 -5.03 10.03
N TYR A 160 13.23 -5.44 10.36
CA TYR A 160 12.44 -6.42 9.63
C TYR A 160 11.09 -5.79 9.27
N PRO A 161 10.51 -6.13 8.13
CA PRO A 161 9.12 -5.76 7.84
C PRO A 161 8.21 -6.51 8.79
N MET A 162 7.18 -5.82 9.30
CA MET A 162 6.22 -6.38 10.23
C MET A 162 4.81 -5.86 9.94
N ILE A 163 3.82 -6.71 10.19
CA ILE A 163 2.41 -6.33 10.20
C ILE A 163 1.72 -6.95 11.42
N SER A 164 0.72 -6.26 11.96
CA SER A 164 -0.09 -6.75 13.08
C SER A 164 -1.56 -6.45 12.89
N SER A 165 -2.41 -7.31 13.44
CA SER A 165 -3.88 -7.16 13.41
C SER A 165 -4.49 -7.59 14.74
N THR A 166 -5.45 -6.80 15.22
CA THR A 166 -6.33 -7.15 16.35
C THR A 166 -7.65 -7.77 15.87
N ILE A 167 -7.82 -8.00 14.58
CA ILE A 167 -9.12 -8.30 13.96
C ILE A 167 -9.25 -9.80 13.71
N GLY A 168 -10.45 -10.34 13.96
CA GLY A 168 -10.84 -11.69 13.59
C GLY A 168 -10.96 -11.86 12.08
N ASN A 169 -10.41 -12.96 11.54
CA ASN A 169 -10.53 -13.33 10.14
C ASN A 169 -10.09 -12.22 9.15
N SER A 170 -9.06 -11.46 9.51
CA SER A 170 -8.54 -10.38 8.67
C SER A 170 -7.38 -10.89 7.81
N SER A 171 -7.45 -10.67 6.50
CA SER A 171 -6.41 -11.06 5.55
C SER A 171 -5.70 -9.86 4.95
N MET A 172 -4.38 -9.97 4.80
CA MET A 172 -3.49 -9.01 4.16
C MET A 172 -2.53 -9.73 3.23
N ARG A 173 -2.16 -9.12 2.10
CA ARG A 173 -1.26 -9.73 1.11
C ARG A 173 -0.08 -8.83 0.81
N LEU A 174 1.12 -9.40 0.87
CA LEU A 174 2.34 -8.84 0.31
C LEU A 174 2.25 -8.90 -1.22
N VAL A 175 2.06 -7.74 -1.83
CA VAL A 175 1.87 -7.61 -3.29
C VAL A 175 3.19 -7.49 -4.00
N THR A 176 4.13 -6.71 -3.47
CA THR A 176 5.38 -6.40 -4.17
C THR A 176 6.48 -6.18 -3.14
N THR A 177 7.70 -6.60 -3.47
CA THR A 177 8.93 -6.30 -2.73
C THR A 177 10.02 -5.90 -3.70
N MET A 178 10.75 -4.83 -3.42
CA MET A 178 11.87 -4.36 -4.21
C MET A 178 12.96 -3.79 -3.31
N SER A 179 14.22 -3.92 -3.72
CA SER A 179 15.34 -3.23 -3.10
C SER A 179 16.33 -2.69 -4.11
N TRP A 180 17.02 -1.63 -3.71
CA TRP A 180 18.09 -1.01 -4.48
C TRP A 180 19.26 -0.63 -3.56
N PRO A 181 20.52 -0.82 -3.98
CA PRO A 181 21.65 -0.15 -3.36
C PRO A 181 21.44 1.37 -3.36
N ALA A 182 21.82 2.04 -2.27
CA ALA A 182 21.87 3.49 -2.25
C ALA A 182 22.95 3.95 -3.25
N SER A 183 22.56 4.86 -4.13
CA SER A 183 23.44 5.43 -5.14
C SER A 183 23.09 6.89 -5.38
N LEU A 184 24.07 7.66 -5.87
CA LEU A 184 23.82 9.03 -6.31
C LEU A 184 22.74 9.07 -7.40
N GLU A 185 22.76 8.12 -8.34
CA GLU A 185 21.75 7.99 -9.39
C GLU A 185 20.34 7.87 -8.80
N LEU A 186 20.15 6.97 -7.82
CA LEU A 186 18.86 6.76 -7.17
C LEU A 186 18.39 8.03 -6.44
N SER A 187 19.29 8.70 -5.73
CA SER A 187 19.00 9.96 -5.03
C SER A 187 18.66 11.10 -5.99
N CYS A 188 19.37 11.20 -7.11
CA CYS A 188 19.08 12.17 -8.17
C CYS A 188 17.71 11.90 -8.80
N LEU A 189 17.40 10.64 -9.12
CA LEU A 189 16.10 10.25 -9.67
C LEU A 189 14.95 10.58 -8.71
N GLN A 190 15.12 10.36 -7.41
CA GLN A 190 14.13 10.76 -6.38
C GLN A 190 14.00 12.28 -6.24
N SER A 191 15.07 13.03 -6.45
CA SER A 191 15.02 14.50 -6.39
C SER A 191 14.34 15.07 -7.62
N ILE A 192 14.64 14.51 -8.79
CA ILE A 192 13.98 14.83 -10.07
C ILE A 192 12.50 14.44 -10.00
N SER A 193 12.13 13.40 -9.24
CA SER A 193 10.73 13.01 -9.13
C SER A 193 9.83 13.99 -8.40
N ALA A 194 10.42 14.82 -7.55
CA ALA A 194 9.72 15.95 -6.96
C ALA A 194 9.58 17.16 -7.93
N MET A 195 10.13 17.09 -9.14
CA MET A 195 10.17 18.18 -10.13
C MET A 195 9.41 17.81 -11.42
N PRO A 196 8.10 18.15 -11.53
CA PRO A 196 7.27 17.80 -12.69
C PRO A 196 7.82 18.30 -14.04
N GLN A 197 8.56 19.41 -14.05
CA GLN A 197 9.14 19.99 -15.25
C GLN A 197 10.28 19.13 -15.85
N LEU A 198 10.96 18.32 -15.04
CA LEU A 198 12.10 17.50 -15.48
C LEU A 198 11.70 16.06 -15.83
N SER A 199 10.54 15.59 -15.37
CA SER A 199 10.07 14.21 -15.56
C SER A 199 9.73 13.87 -17.02
N ASN A 200 9.54 14.87 -17.88
CA ASN A 200 9.22 14.70 -19.30
C ASN A 200 10.44 14.52 -20.21
N ILE A 201 11.66 14.68 -19.71
CA ILE A 201 12.88 14.49 -20.51
C ILE A 201 13.00 12.99 -20.85
N PRO A 202 13.06 12.59 -22.15
CA PRO A 202 12.96 11.18 -22.55
C PRO A 202 13.95 10.24 -21.86
N GLY A 203 15.22 10.65 -21.74
CA GLY A 203 16.25 9.87 -21.06
C GLY A 203 15.95 9.64 -19.57
N LEU A 204 15.57 10.71 -18.87
CA LEU A 204 15.20 10.63 -17.45
C LEU A 204 13.91 9.81 -17.25
N ARG A 205 12.94 9.97 -18.13
CA ARG A 205 11.69 9.20 -18.11
C ARG A 205 11.94 7.71 -18.31
N ALA A 206 12.85 7.34 -19.20
CA ALA A 206 13.23 5.95 -19.42
C ALA A 206 13.94 5.35 -18.18
N MET A 207 14.86 6.09 -17.56
CA MET A 207 15.52 5.67 -16.32
C MET A 207 14.53 5.52 -15.17
N TRP A 208 13.64 6.50 -14.98
CA TRP A 208 12.57 6.44 -14.00
C TRP A 208 11.65 5.25 -14.27
N GLY A 209 11.25 5.01 -15.51
CA GLY A 209 10.40 3.86 -15.88
C GLY A 209 11.00 2.51 -15.58
N LYS A 210 12.33 2.41 -15.49
CA LYS A 210 12.98 1.18 -15.02
C LYS A 210 12.96 1.08 -13.49
N THR A 211 13.29 2.17 -12.80
CA THR A 211 13.57 2.15 -11.36
C THR A 211 12.36 2.42 -10.48
N PHE A 212 11.36 3.17 -10.95
CA PHE A 212 10.23 3.71 -10.17
C PHE A 212 8.90 3.59 -10.93
N TRP A 213 8.73 2.54 -11.75
CA TRP A 213 7.52 2.36 -12.58
C TRP A 213 6.22 2.40 -11.77
N TRP A 214 6.25 1.98 -10.49
CA TRP A 214 5.06 1.98 -9.63
C TRP A 214 4.57 3.40 -9.29
N GLN A 215 5.48 4.38 -9.19
CA GLN A 215 5.12 5.80 -9.01
C GLN A 215 4.52 6.39 -10.29
N GLN A 216 4.95 5.94 -11.47
CA GLN A 216 4.37 6.40 -12.73
C GLN A 216 2.95 5.87 -12.95
N ALA A 217 2.67 4.63 -12.53
CA ALA A 217 1.32 4.07 -12.59
C ALA A 217 0.32 4.89 -11.76
N THR A 218 0.76 5.51 -10.67
CA THR A 218 -0.07 6.44 -9.88
C THR A 218 -0.26 7.78 -10.53
N GLU A 219 0.78 8.37 -11.12
CA GLU A 219 0.65 9.65 -11.84
C GLU A 219 -0.34 9.51 -13.02
N MET A 220 -0.29 8.38 -13.72
CA MET A 220 -1.22 8.06 -14.80
C MET A 220 -2.65 7.88 -14.30
N LYS A 221 -2.86 7.14 -13.20
CA LYS A 221 -4.19 7.01 -12.59
C LYS A 221 -4.72 8.34 -12.10
N LYS A 222 -3.88 9.16 -11.47
CA LYS A 222 -4.23 10.50 -11.01
C LYS A 222 -4.67 11.39 -12.17
N LYS A 223 -3.94 11.41 -13.29
CA LYS A 223 -4.35 12.12 -14.51
C LYS A 223 -5.67 11.61 -15.07
N VAL A 224 -5.89 10.30 -15.05
CA VAL A 224 -7.16 9.70 -15.52
C VAL A 224 -8.32 10.07 -14.58
N GLU A 225 -8.13 10.04 -13.26
CA GLU A 225 -9.14 10.41 -12.27
C GLU A 225 -9.43 11.92 -12.28
N GLU A 226 -8.41 12.78 -12.36
CA GLU A 226 -8.55 14.24 -12.49
C GLU A 226 -9.27 14.60 -13.80
N ASN A 227 -8.89 13.97 -14.92
CA ASN A 227 -9.58 14.17 -16.20
C ASN A 227 -11.04 13.66 -16.15
N ALA A 228 -11.30 12.53 -15.48
CA ALA A 228 -12.66 12.02 -15.34
C ALA A 228 -13.53 12.91 -14.45
N LEU A 229 -12.95 13.51 -13.39
CA LEU A 229 -13.64 14.51 -12.56
C LEU A 229 -13.89 15.81 -13.36
N SER A 230 -12.93 16.28 -14.14
CA SER A 230 -13.14 17.48 -14.97
C SER A 230 -14.19 17.24 -16.05
N GLU A 231 -14.15 16.09 -16.74
CA GLU A 231 -15.18 15.70 -17.71
C GLU A 231 -16.56 15.60 -17.04
N ALA A 232 -16.67 15.01 -15.84
CA ALA A 232 -17.93 14.90 -15.11
C ALA A 232 -18.51 16.27 -14.74
N VAL A 233 -17.66 17.21 -14.30
CA VAL A 233 -18.07 18.59 -13.98
C VAL A 233 -18.50 19.34 -15.23
N GLU A 234 -17.78 19.17 -16.34
CA GLU A 234 -18.15 19.77 -17.63
C GLU A 234 -19.49 19.21 -18.15
N TYR A 235 -19.72 17.90 -18.03
CA TYR A 235 -21.00 17.27 -18.33
C TYR A 235 -22.15 17.75 -17.44
N GLU A 236 -21.93 17.96 -16.15
CA GLU A 236 -22.95 18.51 -15.25
C GLU A 236 -23.29 19.97 -15.61
N LEU A 237 -22.28 20.79 -15.92
CA LEU A 237 -22.47 22.17 -16.37
C LEU A 237 -23.23 22.22 -17.70
N GLU A 238 -22.92 21.33 -18.65
CA GLU A 238 -23.63 21.22 -19.93
C GLU A 238 -25.11 20.93 -19.70
N ILE A 239 -25.44 19.95 -18.83
CA ILE A 239 -26.84 19.63 -18.47
C ILE A 239 -27.55 20.83 -17.83
N ILE A 240 -26.91 21.51 -16.87
CA ILE A 240 -27.50 22.65 -16.16
C ILE A 240 -27.77 23.84 -17.11
N SER A 241 -26.92 24.02 -18.13
CA SER A 241 -27.05 25.10 -19.13
C SER A 241 -28.00 24.79 -20.29
N SER A 242 -28.54 23.57 -20.37
CA SER A 242 -29.35 23.08 -21.48
C SER A 242 -30.85 23.09 -21.19
N ASP A 243 -31.67 23.32 -22.23
CA ASP A 243 -33.14 23.28 -22.14
C ASP A 243 -33.69 21.86 -21.93
N GLU A 244 -34.92 21.72 -21.42
CA GLU A 244 -35.50 20.42 -20.98
C GLU A 244 -35.46 19.31 -22.05
N GLU A 245 -35.69 19.65 -23.32
CA GLU A 245 -35.64 18.68 -24.44
C GLU A 245 -34.22 18.15 -24.71
N GLU A 246 -33.21 18.98 -24.48
CA GLU A 246 -31.80 18.67 -24.71
C GLU A 246 -31.23 17.85 -23.54
N GLN A 247 -31.65 18.15 -22.31
CA GLN A 247 -31.35 17.32 -21.13
C GLN A 247 -31.85 15.88 -21.30
N GLU A 248 -33.06 15.71 -21.85
CA GLU A 248 -33.63 14.38 -22.09
C GLU A 248 -32.83 13.58 -23.13
N ARG A 249 -32.33 14.24 -24.18
CA ARG A 249 -31.45 13.64 -25.19
C ARG A 249 -30.10 13.21 -24.61
N ILE A 250 -29.47 14.06 -23.79
CA ILE A 250 -28.19 13.76 -23.13
C ILE A 250 -28.34 12.53 -22.23
N MET A 251 -29.40 12.48 -21.42
CA MET A 251 -29.70 11.34 -20.55
C MET A 251 -29.98 10.03 -21.32
N LEU A 252 -30.71 10.11 -22.44
CA LEU A 252 -30.98 8.95 -23.29
C LEU A 252 -29.71 8.40 -23.97
N ARG A 253 -28.79 9.29 -24.39
CA ARG A 253 -27.49 8.92 -24.97
C ARG A 253 -26.62 8.19 -23.95
N SER A 254 -26.56 8.70 -22.72
CA SER A 254 -25.82 8.09 -21.60
C SER A 254 -26.36 6.70 -21.24
N ARG A 255 -27.69 6.53 -21.18
CA ARG A 255 -28.33 5.22 -20.95
C ARG A 255 -27.98 4.20 -22.05
N ARG A 256 -27.94 4.62 -23.32
CA ARG A 256 -27.52 3.74 -24.44
C ARG A 256 -26.07 3.28 -24.31
N ILE A 257 -25.16 4.18 -23.96
CA ILE A 257 -23.73 3.86 -23.77
C ILE A 257 -23.53 2.87 -22.62
N LEU A 258 -24.22 3.07 -21.49
CA LEU A 258 -24.13 2.18 -20.33
C LEU A 258 -24.63 0.76 -20.66
N ARG A 259 -25.73 0.67 -21.42
CA ARG A 259 -26.32 -0.60 -21.86
C ARG A 259 -25.38 -1.38 -22.77
N ASN A 260 -24.70 -0.69 -23.70
CA ASN A 260 -23.72 -1.30 -24.58
C ASN A 260 -22.47 -1.80 -23.84
N ARG A 261 -21.94 -1.01 -22.89
CA ARG A 261 -20.81 -1.43 -22.04
C ARG A 261 -21.14 -2.67 -21.20
N ASN A 262 -22.35 -2.74 -20.63
CA ASN A 262 -22.79 -3.91 -19.86
C ASN A 262 -22.96 -5.16 -20.72
N ASN A 263 -23.47 -5.02 -21.95
CA ASN A 263 -23.57 -6.12 -22.90
C ASN A 263 -22.19 -6.63 -23.33
N GLN A 264 -21.22 -5.73 -23.50
CA GLN A 264 -19.86 -6.09 -23.88
C GLN A 264 -19.12 -6.82 -22.73
N ARG A 265 -19.30 -6.38 -21.48
CA ARG A 265 -18.79 -7.09 -20.28
C ARG A 265 -19.41 -8.47 -20.10
N ARG A 266 -20.71 -8.62 -20.36
CA ARG A 266 -21.40 -9.93 -20.32
C ARG A 266 -20.90 -10.90 -21.38
N ARG A 267 -20.57 -10.41 -22.58
CA ARG A 267 -19.97 -11.23 -23.65
C ARG A 267 -18.56 -11.68 -23.30
N HIS A 268 -17.77 -10.81 -22.68
CA HIS A 268 -16.40 -11.13 -22.26
C HIS A 268 -16.35 -12.14 -21.10
N ALA A 269 -17.34 -12.09 -20.18
CA ALA A 269 -17.47 -13.05 -19.08
C ALA A 269 -18.01 -14.43 -19.51
N ALA A 270 -18.60 -14.54 -20.70
CA ALA A 270 -19.10 -15.80 -21.27
C ALA A 270 -18.06 -16.52 -22.15
N GLN A 271 -16.87 -15.93 -22.30
CA GLN A 271 -15.75 -16.47 -23.09
C GLN A 271 -14.53 -16.89 -22.23
N CYS A 272 -14.67 -16.83 -20.90
CA CYS A 272 -13.70 -17.38 -19.93
C CYS A 272 -14.30 -18.59 -19.23
#